data_AF-A0A6M8NJQ1-F1
#
_entry.id   AF-A0A6M8NJQ1-F1
#
_cell.length_a   1.000
_cell.length_b   1.000
_cell.length_c   1.000
_cell.angle_alpha   90.00
_cell.angle_beta   90.00
_cell.angle_gamma   90.00
#
_symmetry.space_group_name_H-M   'P 1'
#
loop_
_entity.id
_entity.type
_entity.pdbx_description
1 polymer ?
#
loop_
_entity_poly.entity_id
_entity_poly.type
_entity_poly.pdbx_seq_one_letter_code
_entity_poly.pdbx_strand_id
1 'polypeptide(L)'
;MEKISQIWHDECLKTGNFMMILTSTMLKNYQKMEFYRFSEIKSKERKLNNEIIDFITAFGGLVKTYNFFSNAYIIKDKHIICIYRYCNRFQVQPHRLRMSTDFTIHKTPIVYDLSVYNSAKVA
;
A
#
# COMPACT_ATOMS: atom_id res chain seq x y z
N MET A 1 22.00 6.89 -17.23
CA MET A 1 21.31 7.00 -15.92
C MET A 1 20.45 8.25 -15.96
N GLU A 2 19.16 8.16 -15.62
CA GLU A 2 18.31 9.37 -15.43
C GLU A 2 19.00 10.28 -14.39
N LYS A 3 19.15 11.58 -14.71
CA LYS A 3 19.71 12.57 -13.76
C LYS A 3 18.62 12.94 -12.75
N ILE A 4 18.51 12.16 -11.68
CA ILE A 4 17.65 12.45 -10.53
C ILE A 4 18.43 13.34 -9.58
N SER A 5 17.82 14.44 -9.09
CA SER A 5 18.50 15.30 -8.10
C SER A 5 18.68 14.56 -6.77
N GLN A 6 19.69 14.94 -5.98
CA GLN A 6 19.96 14.29 -4.70
C GLN A 6 18.73 14.32 -3.75
N ILE A 7 18.02 15.46 -3.71
CA ILE A 7 16.81 15.61 -2.90
C ILE A 7 15.75 14.59 -3.34
N TRP A 8 15.51 14.47 -4.65
CA TRP A 8 14.55 13.50 -5.17
C TRP A 8 14.97 12.06 -4.92
N HIS A 9 16.26 11.78 -5.05
CA HIS A 9 16.84 10.47 -4.77
C HIS A 9 16.58 10.04 -3.32
N ASP A 10 16.86 10.92 -2.36
CA ASP A 10 16.67 10.64 -0.93
C ASP A 10 15.18 10.45 -0.57
N GLU A 11 14.31 11.23 -1.20
CA GLU A 11 12.86 11.10 -1.01
C GLU A 11 12.31 9.79 -1.59
N CYS A 12 12.79 9.39 -2.77
CA CYS A 12 12.50 8.08 -3.36
C CYS A 12 13.05 6.93 -2.51
N LEU A 13 14.25 7.07 -1.94
CA LEU A 13 14.87 6.07 -1.05
C LEU A 13 14.00 5.83 0.20
N LYS A 14 13.58 6.90 0.88
CA LYS A 14 12.67 6.80 2.03
C LYS A 14 11.34 6.15 1.63
N THR A 15 10.82 6.50 0.45
CA THR A 15 9.58 5.95 -0.11
C THR A 15 9.68 4.46 -0.41
N GLY A 16 10.80 4.02 -0.99
CA GLY A 16 11.08 2.61 -1.20
C GLY A 16 11.10 1.81 0.11
N ASN A 17 11.77 2.34 1.14
CA ASN A 17 11.81 1.70 2.46
C ASN A 17 10.41 1.57 3.07
N PHE A 18 9.59 2.63 2.98
CA PHE A 18 8.21 2.58 3.42
C PHE A 18 7.39 1.52 2.67
N MET A 19 7.48 1.47 1.33
CA MET A 19 6.76 0.50 0.50
C MET A 19 7.16 -0.94 0.84
N MET A 20 8.43 -1.19 1.13
CA MET A 20 8.92 -2.49 1.57
C MET A 20 8.26 -2.92 2.89
N ILE A 21 8.21 -2.04 3.90
CA ILE A 21 7.59 -2.32 5.21
C ILE A 21 6.08 -2.52 5.07
N LEU A 22 5.42 -1.62 4.34
CA LEU A 22 3.97 -1.66 4.13
C LEU A 22 3.56 -2.97 3.45
N THR A 23 4.15 -3.28 2.29
CA THR A 23 3.76 -4.47 1.52
C THR A 23 4.07 -5.78 2.24
N SER A 24 5.15 -5.82 3.03
CA SER A 24 5.47 -6.98 3.88
C SER A 24 4.42 -7.19 4.98
N THR A 25 4.02 -6.10 5.66
CA THR A 25 2.96 -6.13 6.68
C THR A 25 1.63 -6.56 6.08
N MET A 26 1.24 -5.96 4.95
CA MET A 26 0.01 -6.27 4.25
C MET A 26 -0.03 -7.71 3.75
N LEU A 27 1.03 -8.21 3.12
CA LEU A 27 1.01 -9.58 2.59
C LEU A 27 0.91 -10.61 3.72
N LYS A 28 1.65 -10.41 4.81
CA LYS A 28 1.60 -11.28 6.00
C LYS A 28 0.19 -11.33 6.60
N ASN A 29 -0.45 -10.18 6.77
CA ASN A 29 -1.77 -10.12 7.39
C ASN A 29 -2.88 -10.58 6.44
N TYR A 30 -2.71 -10.42 5.13
CA TYR A 30 -3.61 -10.98 4.12
C TYR A 30 -3.56 -12.52 4.11
N GLN A 31 -2.36 -13.10 4.17
CA GLN A 31 -2.18 -14.57 4.26
C GLN A 31 -2.82 -15.16 5.52
N LYS A 32 -2.86 -14.40 6.61
CA LYS A 32 -3.55 -14.77 7.86
C LYS A 32 -5.05 -14.45 7.86
N MET A 33 -5.60 -13.94 6.76
CA MET A 33 -7.00 -13.52 6.64
C MET A 33 -7.38 -12.46 7.71
N GLU A 34 -6.42 -11.63 8.12
CA GLU A 34 -6.64 -10.55 9.08
C GLU A 34 -7.27 -9.32 8.41
N PHE A 35 -7.15 -9.15 7.10
CA PHE A 35 -7.92 -8.16 6.32
C PHE A 35 -8.18 -8.67 4.90
N TYR A 36 -9.15 -8.06 4.22
CA TYR A 36 -9.54 -8.35 2.84
C TYR A 36 -9.49 -7.11 1.94
N ARG A 37 -9.56 -5.90 2.52
CA ARG A 37 -9.57 -4.62 1.79
C ARG A 37 -8.53 -3.65 2.33
N PHE A 38 -7.93 -2.83 1.46
CA PHE A 38 -6.98 -1.79 1.90
C PHE A 38 -7.58 -0.77 2.85
N SER A 39 -8.90 -0.54 2.80
CA SER A 39 -9.62 0.35 3.72
C SER A 39 -9.60 -0.10 5.18
N GLU A 40 -9.34 -1.39 5.43
CA GLU A 40 -9.24 -1.97 6.77
C GLU A 40 -7.85 -1.74 7.39
N ILE A 41 -6.89 -1.28 6.60
CA ILE A 41 -5.55 -0.96 7.07
C ILE A 41 -5.47 0.52 7.36
N LYS A 42 -5.04 0.83 8.58
CA LYS A 42 -4.84 2.18 9.04
C LYS A 42 -3.38 2.43 9.38
N SER A 43 -2.99 3.69 9.32
CA SER A 43 -1.72 4.22 9.82
C SER A 43 -2.04 5.30 10.84
N LYS A 44 -1.65 5.11 12.12
CA LYS A 44 -2.04 6.01 13.23
C LYS A 44 -3.53 6.37 13.23
N GLU A 45 -4.41 5.37 13.20
CA GLU A 45 -5.87 5.53 13.13
C GLU A 45 -6.45 6.23 11.89
N ARG A 46 -5.62 6.56 10.89
CA ARG A 46 -6.06 7.14 9.62
C ARG A 46 -6.05 6.08 8.52
N LYS A 47 -6.98 6.16 7.58
CA LYS A 47 -6.96 5.33 6.37
C LYS A 47 -5.66 5.55 5.61
N LEU A 48 -5.18 4.52 4.92
CA LEU A 48 -4.07 4.67 3.98
C LEU A 48 -4.37 5.77 2.96
N ASN A 49 -3.36 6.57 2.61
CA ASN A 49 -3.47 7.59 1.57
C ASN A 49 -3.87 6.90 0.24
N ASN A 50 -4.86 7.46 -0.46
CA ASN A 50 -5.29 6.96 -1.75
C ASN A 50 -4.13 6.88 -2.75
N GLU A 51 -3.17 7.81 -2.71
CA GLU A 51 -2.02 7.77 -3.62
C GLU A 51 -1.12 6.54 -3.42
N ILE A 52 -1.07 5.99 -2.20
CA ILE A 52 -0.36 4.74 -1.91
C ILE A 52 -1.13 3.56 -2.52
N ILE A 53 -2.45 3.57 -2.40
CA ILE A 53 -3.32 2.54 -2.99
C ILE A 53 -3.22 2.59 -4.52
N ASP A 54 -3.25 3.78 -5.11
CA ASP A 54 -3.11 4.00 -6.55
C ASP A 54 -1.74 3.53 -7.05
N PHE A 55 -0.67 3.81 -6.30
CA PHE A 55 0.67 3.32 -6.62
C PHE A 55 0.72 1.78 -6.66
N ILE A 56 0.21 1.11 -5.61
CA ILE A 56 0.17 -0.35 -5.54
C ILE A 56 -0.68 -0.92 -6.70
N THR A 57 -1.82 -0.29 -6.99
CA THR A 57 -2.73 -0.70 -8.06
C THR A 57 -2.07 -0.56 -9.43
N ALA A 58 -1.44 0.58 -9.72
CA ALA A 58 -0.70 0.83 -10.96
C ALA A 58 0.47 -0.13 -11.16
N PHE A 59 1.06 -0.63 -10.07
CA PHE A 59 2.12 -1.63 -10.09
C PHE A 59 1.62 -3.07 -10.33
N GLY A 60 0.30 -3.25 -10.44
CA GLY A 60 -0.36 -4.54 -10.65
C GLY A 60 -0.67 -5.30 -9.36
N GLY A 61 -0.83 -4.58 -8.24
CA GLY A 61 -1.34 -5.09 -6.98
C GLY A 61 -0.27 -5.49 -5.97
N LEU A 62 -0.75 -5.81 -4.75
CA LEU A 62 0.08 -6.03 -3.55
C LEU A 62 1.21 -7.03 -3.76
N VAL A 63 0.95 -8.18 -4.41
CA VAL A 63 1.95 -9.24 -4.61
C VAL A 63 3.09 -8.78 -5.52
N LYS A 64 2.78 -8.06 -6.61
CA LYS A 64 3.80 -7.54 -7.53
C LYS A 64 4.64 -6.44 -6.88
N THR A 65 3.99 -5.53 -6.14
CA THR A 65 4.70 -4.51 -5.37
C THR A 65 5.59 -5.15 -4.32
N TYR A 66 5.08 -6.13 -3.55
CA TYR A 66 5.88 -6.89 -2.60
C TYR A 66 7.09 -7.51 -3.28
N ASN A 67 6.92 -8.35 -4.31
CA ASN A 67 8.04 -9.04 -4.96
C ASN A 67 9.11 -8.09 -5.53
N PHE A 68 8.72 -6.88 -5.92
CA PHE A 68 9.66 -5.89 -6.43
C PHE A 68 10.45 -5.19 -5.31
N PHE A 69 9.81 -4.85 -4.20
CA PHE A 69 10.43 -4.12 -3.08
C PHE A 69 10.99 -5.00 -1.97
N SER A 70 10.40 -6.17 -1.69
CA SER A 70 10.73 -7.06 -0.57
C SER A 70 12.03 -7.84 -0.79
N ASN A 71 12.32 -8.20 -2.04
CA ASN A 71 13.56 -8.90 -2.41
C ASN A 71 14.82 -8.03 -2.25
N ALA A 72 14.67 -6.75 -1.90
CA ALA A 72 15.75 -5.81 -1.94
C ALA A 72 16.74 -5.98 -0.76
N TYR A 73 16.27 -6.34 0.45
CA TYR A 73 16.97 -6.21 1.76
C TYR A 73 17.44 -4.75 2.05
N ILE A 74 17.89 -4.05 1.02
CA ILE A 74 18.30 -2.65 0.92
C ILE A 74 17.74 -2.09 -0.40
N ILE A 75 17.16 -0.89 -0.36
CA ILE A 75 16.65 -0.20 -1.56
C ILE A 75 17.80 0.14 -2.52
N LYS A 76 17.74 -0.45 -3.71
CA LYS A 76 18.64 -0.21 -4.86
C LYS A 76 18.09 0.82 -5.85
N ASP A 77 18.94 1.34 -6.74
CA ASP A 77 18.61 2.34 -7.77
C ASP A 77 17.40 1.98 -8.63
N LYS A 78 17.20 0.70 -8.98
CA LYS A 78 16.04 0.26 -9.75
C LYS A 78 14.70 0.63 -9.09
N HIS A 79 14.65 0.63 -7.75
CA HIS A 79 13.45 1.01 -7.01
C HIS A 79 13.28 2.52 -6.97
N ILE A 80 14.39 3.26 -6.86
CA ILE A 80 14.41 4.73 -6.89
C ILE A 80 13.90 5.22 -8.24
N ILE A 81 14.44 4.67 -9.34
CA ILE A 81 14.01 4.96 -10.71
C ILE A 81 12.53 4.61 -10.90
N CYS A 82 12.08 3.47 -10.36
CA CYS A 82 10.68 3.07 -10.43
C CYS A 82 9.75 4.11 -9.77
N ILE A 83 10.05 4.52 -8.53
CA ILE A 83 9.26 5.52 -7.81
C ILE A 83 9.32 6.85 -8.53
N TYR A 84 10.51 7.29 -8.95
CA TYR A 84 10.71 8.54 -9.67
C TYR A 84 9.87 8.60 -10.96
N ARG A 85 9.88 7.53 -11.77
CA ARG A 85 9.09 7.45 -13.00
C ARG A 85 7.59 7.49 -12.75
N TYR A 86 7.11 6.79 -11.71
CA TYR A 86 5.71 6.88 -11.31
C TYR A 86 5.35 8.31 -10.91
N CYS A 87 6.12 8.89 -9.99
CA CYS A 87 5.93 10.24 -9.47
C CYS A 87 5.89 11.29 -10.60
N ASN A 88 6.83 11.23 -11.54
CA ASN A 88 6.84 12.12 -12.70
C ASN A 88 5.65 11.90 -13.63
N ARG A 89 5.28 10.64 -13.89
CA ARG A 89 4.16 10.34 -14.79
C ARG A 89 2.84 10.86 -14.24
N PHE A 90 2.62 10.71 -12.94
CA PHE A 90 1.36 11.07 -12.28
C PHE A 90 1.40 12.41 -11.55
N GLN A 91 2.51 13.16 -11.66
CA GLN A 91 2.71 14.45 -10.99
C GLN A 91 2.53 14.38 -9.46
N VAL A 92 3.00 13.28 -8.86
CA VAL A 92 2.93 13.01 -7.42
C VAL A 92 4.31 13.15 -6.80
N GLN A 93 4.41 13.76 -5.62
CA GLN A 93 5.66 13.86 -4.87
C GLN A 93 5.92 12.57 -4.07
N PRO A 94 7.17 12.06 -3.97
CA PRO A 94 7.45 10.77 -3.32
C PRO A 94 6.99 10.70 -1.86
N HIS A 95 7.14 11.80 -1.10
CA HIS A 95 6.70 11.86 0.30
C HIS A 95 5.19 11.62 0.47
N ARG A 96 4.37 11.88 -0.56
CA ARG A 96 2.93 11.62 -0.54
C ARG A 96 2.61 10.13 -0.62
N LEU A 97 3.54 9.34 -1.15
CA LEU A 97 3.48 7.88 -1.18
C LEU A 97 3.95 7.25 0.14
N ARG A 98 4.01 8.02 1.22
CA ARG A 98 4.42 7.54 2.55
C ARG A 98 3.49 8.02 3.64
N MET A 99 3.42 7.22 4.69
CA MET A 99 2.76 7.54 5.95
C MET A 99 3.60 7.01 7.12
N SER A 100 3.06 7.09 8.34
CA SER A 100 3.65 6.40 9.49
C SER A 100 3.64 4.88 9.26
N THR A 101 4.69 4.19 9.72
CA THR A 101 4.79 2.72 9.67
C THR A 101 4.06 2.01 10.82
N ASP A 102 3.40 2.78 11.68
CA ASP A 102 2.52 2.28 12.73
C ASP A 102 1.17 1.84 12.13
N PHE A 103 1.15 0.62 11.61
CA PHE A 103 0.01 0.04 10.91
C PHE A 103 -0.89 -0.77 11.84
N THR A 104 -2.19 -0.49 11.80
CA THR A 104 -3.22 -1.24 12.53
C THR A 104 -4.28 -1.78 11.57
N ILE A 105 -4.90 -2.89 11.95
CA ILE A 105 -6.01 -3.48 11.19
C ILE A 105 -7.30 -3.21 11.93
N HIS A 106 -8.22 -2.52 11.25
CA HIS A 106 -9.60 -2.33 11.70
C HIS A 106 -10.52 -3.08 10.77
N LYS A 107 -10.92 -4.28 11.20
CA LYS A 107 -12.02 -5.01 10.55
C LYS A 107 -13.29 -4.20 10.75
N THR A 108 -13.96 -3.87 9.65
CA THR A 108 -15.31 -3.34 9.76
C THR A 108 -16.20 -4.54 10.11
N PRO A 109 -16.99 -4.51 11.21
CA PRO A 109 -17.89 -5.62 11.50
C PRO A 109 -18.84 -5.79 10.30
N ILE A 110 -18.82 -6.97 9.69
CA ILE A 110 -19.83 -7.36 8.71
C ILE A 110 -21.07 -7.70 9.53
N VAL A 111 -21.97 -6.74 9.70
CA VAL A 111 -23.28 -7.01 10.28
C VAL A 111 -24.10 -7.66 9.17
N TYR A 112 -24.30 -8.98 9.27
CA TYR A 112 -25.32 -9.63 8.46
C TYR A 112 -26.68 -9.14 8.95
N ASP A 113 -27.38 -8.38 8.11
CA ASP A 113 -28.75 -8.01 8.39
C ASP A 113 -29.64 -9.25 8.19
N LEU A 114 -29.84 -10.00 9.28
CA LEU A 114 -30.66 -11.23 9.32
C LEU A 114 -32.12 -10.97 8.93
N SER A 115 -32.57 -9.71 8.87
CA SER A 115 -33.94 -9.34 8.48
C SER A 115 -34.25 -9.65 7.00
N VAL A 116 -33.25 -9.62 6.12
CA VAL A 116 -33.40 -9.92 4.68
C VAL A 116 -33.46 -11.43 4.41
N TYR A 117 -32.81 -12.24 5.26
CA TYR A 117 -32.80 -13.70 5.08
C TYR A 117 -34.13 -14.36 5.49
N ASN A 118 -34.83 -13.78 6.47
CA ASN A 118 -36.12 -14.32 6.93
C ASN A 118 -37.30 -13.95 6.03
N SER A 119 -37.21 -12.90 5.22
CA SER A 119 -38.26 -12.52 4.27
C SER A 119 -38.29 -13.41 3.02
N ALA A 120 -37.19 -14.08 2.68
CA ALA A 120 -37.11 -15.04 1.56
C ALA A 120 -37.63 -16.45 1.89
N LYS A 121 -37.91 -16.76 3.16
CA LYS A 121 -38.46 -18.06 3.60
C LYS A 121 -39.97 -18.06 3.81
N VAL A 122 -40.63 -16.91 3.67
CA VAL A 122 -42.08 -16.74 3.90
C VAL A 122 -42.81 -16.33 2.61
N ALA A 123 -42.17 -16.44 1.44
CA ALA A 123 -42.76 -16.18 0.13
C ALA A 123 -42.94 -17.49 -0.66
#